data_AF-A0A248TLP8-F1
#
_entry.id   AF-A0A248TLP8-F1
#
_cell.length_a   1.000
_cell.length_b   1.000
_cell.length_c   1.000
_cell.angle_alpha   90.00
_cell.angle_beta   90.00
_cell.angle_gamma   90.00
#
_symmetry.space_group_name_H-M   'P 1'
#
loop_
_entity.id
_entity.type
_entity.pdbx_description
1 polymer ?
#
loop_
_entity_poly.entity_id
_entity_poly.type
_entity_poly.pdbx_seq_one_letter_code
_entity_poly.pdbx_strand_id
1 'polypeptide(L)'
;MLRKVKETLIRLFKRDKRELPVQSNKADNRPKTIKRVELLQQELSQITAGYDKSLADLQGKYNTALWEYENSYSDLSEVTRQYKLNMLSENKWNEEREKVKPFEEALNAVSDEISNVESYKKEDILKIIAEIEALKDEYLSEVAREVTVKYARIQELKNEYLQEVGDIGNMCDGILKTESTVKHHFNEAGYQYKPVMTSKFAEMTEGVMLEGFAIPYDVINETLANNNKTHNNPVQVG
;
A
#
# COMPACT_ATOMS: atom_id res chain seq x y z
N MET A 1 1.75 -42.75 6.96
CA MET A 1 1.41 -41.85 5.82
C MET A 1 1.57 -40.36 6.15
N LEU A 2 1.34 -39.91 7.39
CA LEU A 2 1.46 -38.49 7.80
C LEU A 2 2.81 -37.80 7.54
N ARG A 3 3.94 -38.53 7.55
CA ARG A 3 5.28 -37.94 7.28
C ARG A 3 5.47 -37.49 5.83
N LYS A 4 4.91 -38.25 4.87
CA LYS A 4 5.09 -37.96 3.44
C LYS A 4 4.32 -36.71 3.03
N VAL A 5 3.11 -36.52 3.55
CA VAL A 5 2.29 -35.31 3.29
C VAL A 5 2.97 -34.04 3.82
N LYS A 6 3.59 -34.12 5.00
CA LYS A 6 4.33 -33.00 5.60
C LYS A 6 5.58 -32.62 4.78
N GLU A 7 6.27 -33.61 4.19
CA GLU A 7 7.42 -33.38 3.33
C GLU A 7 7.03 -32.78 1.96
N THR A 8 5.88 -33.14 1.40
CA THR A 8 5.37 -32.56 0.15
C THR A 8 4.94 -31.10 0.34
N LEU A 9 4.28 -30.78 1.45
CA LEU A 9 3.91 -29.40 1.80
C LEU A 9 5.15 -28.52 1.99
N ILE A 10 6.16 -28.99 2.71
CA ILE A 10 7.42 -28.23 2.90
C ILE A 10 8.17 -28.02 1.58
N ARG A 11 8.06 -28.93 0.60
CA ARG A 11 8.66 -28.76 -0.73
C ARG A 11 7.91 -27.75 -1.60
N LEU A 12 6.59 -27.66 -1.48
CA LEU A 12 5.78 -26.69 -2.21
C LEU A 12 6.01 -25.24 -1.74
N PHE A 13 6.41 -25.04 -0.47
CA PHE A 13 6.73 -23.70 0.08
C PHE A 13 8.21 -23.30 -0.03
N LYS A 14 9.08 -24.09 -0.68
CA LYS A 14 10.54 -23.84 -0.72
C LYS A 14 11.09 -23.30 -2.04
N ARG A 15 10.27 -22.91 -3.02
CA ARG A 15 10.81 -22.46 -4.32
C ARG A 15 10.03 -21.30 -4.94
N ASP A 16 10.36 -20.10 -4.46
CA ASP A 16 10.81 -18.97 -5.30
C ASP A 16 11.14 -17.78 -4.39
N LYS A 17 12.30 -17.86 -3.71
CA LYS A 17 12.98 -16.64 -3.29
C LYS A 17 13.67 -16.08 -4.53
N ARG A 18 12.92 -15.35 -5.36
CA ARG A 18 13.52 -14.37 -6.26
C ARG A 18 14.13 -13.32 -5.36
N GLU A 19 15.45 -13.32 -5.26
CA GLU A 19 16.21 -12.25 -4.65
C GLU A 19 15.92 -10.98 -5.46
N LEU A 20 15.01 -10.15 -4.94
CA LEU A 20 14.87 -8.77 -5.37
C LEU A 20 16.25 -8.10 -5.21
N PRO A 21 16.69 -7.25 -6.16
CA PRO A 21 17.94 -6.54 -6.01
C PRO A 21 17.89 -5.74 -4.71
N VAL A 22 18.81 -6.05 -3.80
CA VAL A 22 18.99 -5.37 -2.52
C VAL A 22 19.33 -3.91 -2.81
N GLN A 23 18.29 -3.08 -2.87
CA GLN A 23 18.45 -1.64 -2.78
C GLN A 23 19.08 -1.36 -1.42
N SER A 24 20.13 -0.54 -1.45
CA SER A 24 20.96 -0.11 -0.34
C SER A 24 20.23 -0.07 1.00
N ASN A 25 20.81 -0.73 2.01
CA ASN A 25 20.45 -0.64 3.42
C ASN A 25 20.51 0.81 3.93
N LYS A 26 19.49 1.62 3.63
CA LYS A 26 19.06 2.66 4.57
C LYS A 26 18.25 1.92 5.61
N ALA A 27 18.72 1.91 6.85
CA ALA A 27 17.96 1.34 7.97
C ALA A 27 16.54 1.91 7.91
N ASP A 28 15.58 1.04 7.63
CA ASP A 28 14.17 1.40 7.60
C ASP A 28 13.81 1.80 9.04
N ASN A 29 13.78 3.11 9.32
CA ASN A 29 13.53 3.65 10.65
C ASN A 29 12.03 3.67 11.01
N ARG A 30 11.17 3.04 10.21
CA ARG A 30 9.73 2.97 10.51
C ARG A 30 9.49 2.23 11.83
N PRO A 31 8.51 2.68 12.65
CA PRO A 31 8.06 2.02 13.86
C PRO A 31 7.79 0.53 13.62
N LYS A 32 8.16 -0.30 14.61
CA LYS A 32 8.00 -1.76 14.53
C LYS A 32 6.55 -2.18 14.28
N THR A 33 5.60 -1.43 14.86
CA THR A 33 4.16 -1.70 14.80
C THR A 33 3.60 -1.45 13.40
N ILE A 34 4.03 -0.37 12.72
CA ILE A 34 3.71 -0.12 11.32
C ILE A 34 4.18 -1.28 10.44
N LYS A 35 5.44 -1.70 10.61
CA LYS A 35 5.98 -2.84 9.85
C LYS A 35 5.23 -4.14 10.13
N ARG A 36 4.87 -4.40 11.39
CA ARG A 36 4.16 -5.63 11.75
C ARG A 36 2.77 -5.67 11.10
N VAL A 37 2.02 -4.57 11.12
CA VAL A 37 0.72 -4.49 10.46
C VAL A 37 0.85 -4.65 8.94
N GLU A 38 1.84 -4.02 8.31
CA GLU A 38 2.11 -4.22 6.87
C GLU A 38 2.45 -5.69 6.54
N LEU A 39 3.26 -6.35 7.38
CA LEU A 39 3.57 -7.78 7.22
C LEU A 39 2.33 -8.65 7.38
N LEU A 40 1.46 -8.36 8.35
CA LEU A 40 0.20 -9.09 8.55
C LEU A 40 -0.75 -8.91 7.36
N GLN A 41 -0.81 -7.72 6.76
CA GLN A 41 -1.58 -7.49 5.53
C GLN A 41 -1.04 -8.31 4.35
N GLN A 42 0.28 -8.40 4.21
CA GLN A 42 0.91 -9.25 3.20
C GLN A 42 0.64 -10.74 3.45
N GLU A 43 0.76 -11.17 4.71
CA GLU A 43 0.49 -12.55 5.13
C GLU A 43 -0.97 -12.93 4.84
N LEU A 44 -1.93 -12.06 5.16
CA LEU A 44 -3.35 -12.26 4.86
C LEU A 44 -3.60 -12.46 3.36
N SER A 45 -2.98 -11.62 2.52
CA SER A 45 -3.08 -11.71 1.06
C SER A 45 -2.51 -13.03 0.53
N GLN A 46 -1.32 -13.41 1.01
CA GLN A 46 -0.66 -14.65 0.60
C GLN A 46 -1.42 -15.90 1.03
N ILE A 47 -1.90 -15.94 2.27
CA ILE A 47 -2.66 -17.07 2.80
C ILE A 47 -3.99 -17.22 2.06
N THR A 48 -4.70 -16.11 1.83
CA THR A 48 -5.98 -16.15 1.09
C THR A 48 -5.76 -16.70 -0.32
N ALA A 49 -4.76 -16.19 -1.05
CA ALA A 49 -4.43 -16.68 -2.39
C ALA A 49 -3.98 -18.15 -2.40
N GLY A 50 -3.23 -18.58 -1.37
CA GLY A 50 -2.80 -19.98 -1.21
C GLY A 50 -3.98 -20.93 -1.02
N TYR A 51 -4.92 -20.58 -0.13
CA TYR A 51 -6.13 -21.36 0.09
C TYR A 51 -7.05 -21.36 -1.12
N ASP A 52 -7.26 -20.22 -1.78
CA ASP A 52 -8.09 -20.13 -2.99
C ASP A 52 -7.57 -21.04 -4.11
N LYS A 53 -6.25 -21.07 -4.29
CA LYS A 53 -5.62 -21.99 -5.23
C LYS A 53 -5.84 -23.45 -4.84
N SER A 54 -5.64 -23.78 -3.56
CA SER A 54 -5.85 -25.15 -3.06
C SER A 54 -7.30 -25.61 -3.23
N LEU A 55 -8.27 -24.72 -2.97
CA LEU A 55 -9.69 -25.00 -3.16
C LEU A 55 -10.03 -25.16 -4.64
N ALA A 56 -9.45 -24.36 -5.53
CA ALA A 56 -9.64 -24.53 -6.98
C ALA A 56 -9.12 -25.89 -7.46
N ASP A 57 -7.94 -26.31 -6.98
CA ASP A 57 -7.37 -27.63 -7.30
C ASP A 57 -8.25 -28.78 -6.76
N LEU A 58 -8.77 -28.65 -5.54
CA LEU A 58 -9.69 -29.62 -4.94
C LEU A 58 -11.04 -29.66 -5.67
N GLN A 59 -11.56 -28.51 -6.10
CA GLN A 59 -12.79 -28.44 -6.88
C GLN A 59 -12.61 -29.17 -8.23
N GLY A 60 -11.43 -29.05 -8.84
CA GLY A 60 -11.08 -29.83 -10.03
C GLY A 60 -11.17 -31.34 -9.77
N LYS A 61 -10.57 -31.83 -8.67
CA LYS A 61 -10.64 -33.23 -8.27
C LYS A 61 -12.07 -33.68 -7.94
N TYR A 62 -12.84 -32.83 -7.27
CA TYR A 62 -14.23 -33.09 -6.94
C TYR A 62 -15.06 -33.30 -8.20
N ASN A 63 -14.90 -32.43 -9.20
CA ASN A 63 -15.61 -32.55 -10.46
C ASN A 63 -15.23 -33.84 -11.20
N THR A 64 -13.96 -34.25 -11.16
CA THR A 64 -13.54 -35.54 -11.73
C THR A 64 -14.16 -36.72 -10.99
N ALA A 65 -14.08 -36.74 -9.65
CA ALA A 65 -14.67 -37.80 -8.84
C ALA A 65 -16.20 -37.88 -9.00
N LEU A 66 -16.87 -36.72 -9.13
CA LEU A 66 -18.30 -36.64 -9.38
C LEU A 66 -18.65 -37.26 -10.73
N TRP A 67 -17.90 -36.94 -11.78
CA TRP A 67 -18.13 -37.52 -13.11
C TRP A 67 -17.92 -39.04 -13.12
N GLU A 68 -16.87 -39.54 -12.45
CA GLU A 68 -16.63 -40.99 -12.32
C GLU A 68 -17.75 -41.69 -11.54
N TYR A 69 -18.20 -41.09 -10.44
CA TYR A 69 -19.32 -41.57 -9.65
C TYR A 69 -20.62 -41.59 -10.47
N GLU A 70 -20.95 -40.49 -11.18
CA GLU A 70 -22.15 -40.38 -12.00
C GLU A 70 -22.18 -41.43 -13.12
N ASN A 71 -21.04 -41.66 -13.79
CA ASN A 71 -20.93 -42.71 -14.81
C ASN A 71 -21.16 -44.09 -14.21
N SER A 72 -20.47 -44.43 -13.11
CA SER A 72 -20.60 -45.74 -12.46
C SER A 72 -22.02 -45.95 -11.91
N TYR A 73 -22.66 -44.88 -11.40
CA TYR A 73 -24.03 -44.91 -10.93
C TYR A 73 -25.04 -45.07 -12.07
N SER A 74 -24.78 -44.47 -13.23
CA SER A 74 -25.59 -44.68 -14.44
C SER A 74 -25.59 -46.15 -14.87
N ASP A 75 -24.42 -46.79 -14.87
CA ASP A 75 -24.30 -48.23 -15.16
C ASP A 75 -25.08 -49.08 -14.14
N LEU A 76 -24.93 -48.78 -12.84
CA LEU A 76 -25.69 -49.44 -11.78
C LEU A 76 -27.21 -49.23 -11.94
N SER A 77 -27.65 -48.05 -12.38
CA SER A 77 -29.06 -47.72 -12.58
C SER A 77 -29.70 -48.63 -13.65
N GLU A 78 -29.00 -48.85 -14.77
CA GLU A 78 -29.46 -49.75 -15.83
C GLU A 78 -29.49 -51.22 -15.35
N VAL A 79 -28.45 -51.67 -14.64
CA VAL A 79 -28.41 -53.01 -14.04
C VAL A 79 -29.52 -53.21 -13.01
N THR A 80 -29.79 -52.18 -12.19
CA THR A 80 -30.88 -52.18 -11.21
C THR A 80 -32.24 -52.27 -11.89
N ARG A 81 -32.43 -51.61 -13.05
CA ARG A 81 -33.65 -51.74 -13.85
C ARG A 81 -33.86 -53.17 -14.35
N GLN A 82 -32.81 -53.79 -14.90
CA GLN A 82 -32.87 -55.18 -15.40
C GLN A 82 -33.12 -56.19 -14.26
N TYR A 83 -32.52 -55.98 -13.10
CA TYR A 83 -32.78 -56.78 -11.90
C TYR A 83 -34.24 -56.67 -11.45
N LYS A 84 -34.82 -55.46 -11.39
CA LYS A 84 -36.25 -55.26 -11.06
C LYS A 84 -37.21 -55.93 -12.05
N LEU A 85 -36.79 -56.11 -13.29
CA LEU A 85 -37.54 -56.83 -14.33
C LEU A 85 -37.30 -58.36 -14.29
N ASN A 86 -36.58 -58.88 -13.29
CA ASN A 86 -36.16 -60.28 -13.17
C ASN A 86 -35.33 -60.79 -14.38
N MET A 87 -34.66 -59.89 -15.09
CA MET A 87 -33.84 -60.22 -16.26
C MET A 87 -32.36 -60.46 -15.89
N LEU A 88 -31.99 -60.22 -14.63
CA LEU A 88 -30.62 -60.30 -14.12
C LEU A 88 -30.62 -60.97 -12.74
N SER A 89 -29.54 -61.69 -12.40
CA SER A 89 -29.38 -62.30 -11.09
C SER A 89 -28.92 -61.30 -10.03
N GLU A 90 -29.30 -61.56 -8.77
CA GLU A 90 -28.90 -60.73 -7.62
C GLU A 90 -27.38 -60.61 -7.46
N ASN A 91 -26.63 -61.67 -7.78
CA ASN A 91 -25.16 -61.66 -7.72
C ASN A 91 -24.56 -60.58 -8.64
N LYS A 92 -25.05 -60.47 -9.88
CA LYS A 92 -24.56 -59.46 -10.85
C LYS A 92 -24.95 -58.04 -10.44
N TRP A 93 -26.12 -57.87 -9.81
CA TRP A 93 -26.52 -56.57 -9.26
C TRP A 93 -25.64 -56.15 -8.08
N ASN A 94 -25.34 -57.08 -7.15
CA ASN A 94 -24.43 -56.82 -6.04
C ASN A 94 -23.00 -56.52 -6.52
N GLU A 95 -22.49 -57.24 -7.51
CA GLU A 95 -21.18 -56.97 -8.11
C GLU A 95 -21.08 -55.53 -8.63
N GLU A 96 -22.09 -55.04 -9.36
CA GLU A 96 -22.08 -53.67 -9.88
C GLU A 96 -22.24 -52.63 -8.77
N ARG A 97 -23.01 -52.95 -7.73
CA ARG A 97 -23.15 -52.08 -6.55
C ARG A 97 -21.82 -51.93 -5.81
N GLU A 98 -21.05 -53.00 -5.66
CA GLU A 98 -19.72 -52.94 -5.03
C GLU A 98 -18.71 -52.14 -5.85
N LYS A 99 -18.88 -52.05 -7.18
CA LYS A 99 -18.02 -51.20 -8.03
C LYS A 99 -18.28 -49.70 -7.86
N VAL A 100 -19.49 -49.28 -7.50
CA VAL A 100 -19.82 -47.87 -7.30
C VAL A 100 -19.22 -47.31 -6.00
N LYS A 101 -19.18 -48.13 -4.93
CA LYS A 101 -18.68 -47.73 -3.61
C LYS A 101 -17.34 -46.99 -3.60
N PRO A 102 -16.26 -47.47 -4.27
CA PRO A 102 -14.99 -46.76 -4.26
C PRO A 102 -15.09 -45.35 -4.86
N PHE A 103 -15.97 -45.11 -5.83
CA PHE A 103 -16.18 -43.77 -6.40
C PHE A 103 -16.97 -42.87 -5.46
N GLU A 104 -17.97 -43.43 -4.76
CA GLU A 104 -18.71 -42.72 -3.71
C GLU A 104 -17.79 -42.31 -2.55
N GLU A 105 -16.94 -43.22 -2.10
CA GLU A 105 -15.93 -42.97 -1.07
C GLU A 105 -14.92 -41.91 -1.51
N ALA A 106 -14.45 -41.96 -2.76
CA ALA A 106 -13.55 -40.95 -3.32
C ALA A 106 -14.20 -39.56 -3.39
N LEU A 107 -15.45 -39.48 -3.84
CA LEU A 107 -16.21 -38.24 -3.91
C LEU A 107 -16.40 -37.62 -2.51
N ASN A 108 -16.82 -38.43 -1.55
CA ASN A 108 -16.99 -38.00 -0.16
C ASN A 108 -15.65 -37.54 0.45
N ALA A 109 -14.57 -38.28 0.23
CA ALA A 109 -13.25 -37.91 0.72
C ALA A 109 -12.78 -36.54 0.21
N VAL A 110 -13.00 -36.23 -1.08
CA VAL A 110 -12.66 -34.92 -1.63
C VAL A 110 -13.59 -33.84 -1.09
N SER A 111 -14.89 -34.13 -0.90
CA SER A 111 -15.85 -33.20 -0.30
C SER A 111 -15.47 -32.83 1.14
N ASP A 112 -15.06 -33.82 1.94
CA ASP A 112 -14.56 -33.61 3.30
C ASP A 112 -13.25 -32.80 3.30
N GLU A 113 -12.34 -33.06 2.34
CA GLU A 113 -11.11 -32.30 2.21
C GLU A 113 -11.38 -30.82 1.89
N ILE A 114 -12.33 -30.53 0.98
CA ILE A 114 -12.78 -29.15 0.68
C ILE A 114 -13.29 -28.46 1.94
N SER A 115 -14.23 -29.09 2.66
CA SER A 115 -14.82 -28.54 3.88
C SER A 115 -13.75 -28.24 4.96
N ASN A 116 -12.78 -29.14 5.13
CA ASN A 116 -11.67 -28.93 6.05
C ASN A 116 -10.79 -27.73 5.64
N VAL A 117 -10.45 -27.62 4.35
CA VAL A 117 -9.64 -26.50 3.84
C VAL A 117 -10.37 -25.17 3.99
N GLU A 118 -11.68 -25.12 3.74
CA GLU A 118 -12.50 -23.92 3.99
C GLU A 118 -12.50 -23.53 5.48
N SER A 119 -12.60 -24.51 6.38
CA SER A 119 -12.53 -24.26 7.82
C SER A 119 -11.18 -23.68 8.24
N TYR A 120 -10.06 -24.27 7.78
CA TYR A 120 -8.73 -23.76 8.08
C TYR A 120 -8.49 -22.36 7.50
N LYS A 121 -8.95 -22.12 6.26
CA LYS A 121 -8.91 -20.78 5.65
C LYS A 121 -9.59 -19.75 6.55
N LYS A 122 -10.80 -20.06 7.04
CA LYS A 122 -11.56 -19.17 7.92
C LYS A 122 -10.82 -18.91 9.24
N GLU A 123 -10.28 -19.95 9.87
CA GLU A 123 -9.55 -19.82 11.14
C GLU A 123 -8.29 -18.97 11.00
N ASP A 124 -7.47 -19.22 9.98
CA ASP A 124 -6.23 -18.47 9.76
C ASP A 124 -6.49 -16.99 9.42
N ILE A 125 -7.50 -16.72 8.58
CA ILE A 125 -7.93 -15.35 8.27
C ILE A 125 -8.37 -14.62 9.53
N LEU A 126 -9.22 -15.25 10.35
CA LEU A 126 -9.72 -14.65 11.59
C LEU A 126 -8.58 -14.36 12.57
N LYS A 127 -7.60 -15.26 12.68
CA LYS A 127 -6.43 -15.07 13.52
C LYS A 127 -5.61 -13.85 13.10
N ILE A 128 -5.33 -13.70 11.81
CA ILE A 128 -4.57 -12.54 11.31
C ILE A 128 -5.36 -11.24 11.49
N ILE A 129 -6.66 -11.24 11.22
CA ILE A 129 -7.51 -10.07 11.46
C ILE A 129 -7.49 -9.69 12.94
N ALA A 130 -7.61 -10.64 13.85
CA ALA A 130 -7.53 -10.38 15.29
C ALA A 130 -6.16 -9.80 15.71
N GLU A 131 -5.06 -10.28 15.12
CA GLU A 131 -3.73 -9.70 15.35
C GLU A 131 -3.63 -8.24 14.84
N ILE A 132 -4.23 -7.93 13.69
CA ILE A 132 -4.30 -6.56 13.18
C ILE A 132 -5.16 -5.68 14.09
N GLU A 133 -6.33 -6.16 14.52
CA GLU A 133 -7.22 -5.43 15.42
C GLU A 133 -6.55 -5.12 16.76
N ALA A 134 -5.79 -6.07 17.31
CA ALA A 134 -5.03 -5.88 18.54
C ALA A 134 -3.95 -4.79 18.42
N LEU A 135 -3.40 -4.57 17.22
CA LEU A 135 -2.36 -3.57 16.96
C LEU A 135 -2.93 -2.23 16.45
N LYS A 136 -4.26 -2.13 16.23
CA LYS A 136 -4.90 -1.01 15.54
C LYS A 136 -4.59 0.35 16.17
N ASP A 137 -4.78 0.48 17.47
CA ASP A 137 -4.64 1.79 18.13
C ASP A 137 -3.18 2.26 18.17
N GLU A 138 -2.25 1.34 18.40
CA GLU A 138 -0.81 1.62 18.37
C GLU A 138 -0.34 1.96 16.95
N TYR A 139 -0.83 1.23 15.94
CA TYR A 139 -0.58 1.53 14.53
C TYR A 139 -1.05 2.94 14.15
N LEU A 140 -2.28 3.30 14.50
CA LEU A 140 -2.84 4.63 14.22
C LEU A 140 -2.06 5.74 14.92
N SER A 141 -1.65 5.51 16.17
CA SER A 141 -0.82 6.45 16.93
C SER A 141 0.54 6.68 16.26
N GLU A 142 1.23 5.62 15.85
CA GLU A 142 2.52 5.73 15.18
C GLU A 142 2.43 6.39 13.81
N VAL A 143 1.39 6.07 13.03
CA VAL A 143 1.13 6.73 11.74
C VAL A 143 0.87 8.22 11.94
N ALA A 144 0.00 8.58 12.90
CA ALA A 144 -0.29 9.98 13.22
C ALA A 144 0.99 10.73 13.61
N ARG A 145 1.84 10.12 14.45
CA ARG A 145 3.14 10.70 14.85
C ARG A 145 4.06 10.92 13.65
N GLU A 146 4.19 9.95 12.75
CA GLU A 146 4.98 10.13 11.52
C GLU A 146 4.45 11.27 10.65
N VAL A 147 3.12 11.37 10.49
CA VAL A 147 2.49 12.46 9.74
C VAL A 147 2.80 13.80 10.39
N THR A 148 2.65 13.93 11.71
CA THR A 148 2.94 15.18 12.43
C THR A 148 4.40 15.60 12.26
N VAL A 149 5.35 14.68 12.39
CA VAL A 149 6.79 14.97 12.21
C VAL A 149 7.09 15.43 10.79
N LYS A 150 6.55 14.73 9.78
CA LYS A 150 6.74 15.10 8.37
C LYS A 150 6.10 16.45 8.05
N TYR A 151 4.92 16.72 8.60
CA TYR A 151 4.23 17.99 8.45
C TYR A 151 5.03 19.14 9.05
N ALA A 152 5.54 18.98 10.28
CA ALA A 152 6.40 19.98 10.92
C ALA A 152 7.65 20.27 10.07
N ARG A 153 8.28 19.23 9.51
CA ARG A 153 9.43 19.40 8.62
C ARG A 153 9.07 20.15 7.32
N ILE A 154 7.90 19.91 6.75
CA ILE A 154 7.42 20.65 5.57
C ILE A 154 7.17 22.11 5.94
N GLN A 155 6.62 22.40 7.12
CA GLN A 155 6.43 23.78 7.58
C GLN A 155 7.77 24.51 7.79
N GLU A 156 8.77 23.85 8.36
CA GLU A 156 10.13 24.40 8.46
C GLU A 156 10.69 24.74 7.08
N LEU A 157 10.66 23.79 6.13
CA LEU A 157 11.14 24.02 4.77
C LEU A 157 10.38 25.14 4.05
N LYS A 158 9.06 25.25 4.29
CA LYS A 158 8.25 26.35 3.77
C LYS A 158 8.70 27.69 4.34
N ASN A 159 8.98 27.77 5.64
CA ASN A 159 9.43 29.01 6.28
C ASN A 159 10.84 29.39 5.80
N GLU A 160 11.75 28.44 5.71
CA GLU A 160 13.09 28.64 5.12
C GLU A 160 12.97 29.20 3.71
N TYR A 161 12.13 28.59 2.88
CA TYR A 161 11.86 29.06 1.52
C TYR A 161 11.29 30.49 1.48
N LEU A 162 10.28 30.79 2.31
CA LEU A 162 9.67 32.13 2.40
C LEU A 162 10.68 33.18 2.86
N GLN A 163 11.57 32.82 3.78
CA GLN A 163 12.63 33.71 4.26
C GLN A 163 13.62 34.04 3.13
N GLU A 164 14.11 33.04 2.40
CA GLU A 164 15.01 33.24 1.25
C GLU A 164 14.36 34.11 0.16
N VAL A 165 13.07 33.90 -0.13
CA VAL A 165 12.31 34.77 -1.05
C VAL A 165 12.24 36.21 -0.54
N GLY A 166 12.00 36.39 0.76
CA GLY A 166 12.01 37.71 1.40
C GLY A 166 13.37 38.40 1.32
N ASP A 167 14.46 37.66 1.54
CA ASP A 167 15.82 38.16 1.46
C ASP A 167 16.19 38.60 0.03
N ILE A 168 15.80 37.82 -0.99
CA ILE A 168 15.91 38.23 -2.39
C ILE A 168 15.13 39.52 -2.64
N GLY A 169 13.89 39.61 -2.15
CA GLY A 169 13.07 40.82 -2.26
C GLY A 169 13.74 42.06 -1.63
N ASN A 170 14.32 41.90 -0.44
CA ASN A 170 15.05 42.97 0.25
C ASN A 170 16.31 43.40 -0.52
N MET A 171 17.04 42.46 -1.13
CA MET A 171 18.19 42.78 -1.98
C MET A 171 17.78 43.61 -3.20
N CYS A 172 16.68 43.22 -3.88
CA CYS A 172 16.12 43.96 -5.01
C CYS A 172 15.69 45.37 -4.60
N ASP A 173 14.95 45.53 -3.50
CA ASP A 173 14.53 46.84 -2.98
C ASP A 173 15.74 47.72 -2.59
N GLY A 174 16.79 47.12 -2.01
CA GLY A 174 18.05 47.81 -1.71
C GLY A 174 18.71 48.41 -2.96
N ILE A 175 18.72 47.69 -4.07
CA ILE A 175 19.25 48.17 -5.36
C ILE A 175 18.41 49.34 -5.87
N LEU A 176 17.08 49.22 -5.86
CA LEU A 176 16.16 50.27 -6.29
C LEU A 176 16.31 51.55 -5.46
N LYS A 177 16.38 51.42 -4.13
CA LYS A 177 16.58 52.55 -3.20
C LYS A 177 17.93 53.23 -3.42
N THR A 178 18.98 52.44 -3.62
CA THR A 178 20.32 52.97 -3.91
C THR A 178 20.32 53.77 -5.20
N GLU A 179 19.74 53.23 -6.28
CA GLU A 179 19.67 53.92 -7.56
C GLU A 179 18.80 55.19 -7.49
N SER A 180 17.69 55.14 -6.75
CA SER A 180 16.86 56.33 -6.47
C SER A 180 17.63 57.43 -5.75
N THR A 181 18.44 57.05 -4.74
CA THR A 181 19.28 57.97 -3.98
C THR A 181 20.35 58.61 -4.87
N VAL A 182 21.04 57.82 -5.71
CA VAL A 182 22.03 58.33 -6.66
C VAL A 182 21.39 59.30 -7.65
N LYS A 183 20.24 58.92 -8.23
CA LYS A 183 19.49 59.76 -9.17
C LYS A 183 19.10 61.10 -8.55
N HIS A 184 18.62 61.08 -7.31
CA HIS A 184 18.22 62.29 -6.60
C HIS A 184 19.40 63.28 -6.47
N HIS A 185 20.53 62.85 -5.92
CA HIS A 185 21.69 63.73 -5.74
C HIS A 185 22.35 64.18 -7.04
N PHE A 186 22.37 63.34 -8.08
CA PHE A 186 22.84 63.78 -9.40
C PHE A 186 21.97 64.90 -9.98
N ASN A 187 20.65 64.77 -9.87
CA ASN A 187 19.72 65.79 -10.34
C ASN A 187 19.83 67.09 -9.52
N GLU A 188 20.00 67.00 -8.20
CA GLU A 188 20.25 68.17 -7.34
C GLU A 188 21.53 68.92 -7.72
N ALA A 189 22.57 68.19 -8.13
CA ALA A 189 23.83 68.76 -8.62
C ALA A 189 23.75 69.29 -10.08
N GLY A 190 22.58 69.23 -10.72
CA GLY A 190 22.36 69.73 -12.07
C GLY A 190 22.78 68.78 -13.20
N TYR A 191 23.07 67.52 -12.88
CA TYR A 191 23.43 66.49 -13.85
C TYR A 191 22.23 65.58 -14.18
N GLN A 192 22.07 65.20 -15.44
CA GLN A 192 21.06 64.21 -15.84
C GLN A 192 21.59 62.78 -15.62
N TYR A 193 21.05 62.09 -14.62
CA TYR A 193 21.39 60.69 -14.36
C TYR A 193 20.53 59.72 -15.19
N LYS A 194 21.18 58.80 -15.89
CA LYS A 194 20.53 57.65 -16.53
C LYS A 194 20.65 56.44 -15.59
N PRO A 195 19.55 55.75 -15.25
CA PRO A 195 19.61 54.54 -14.43
C PRO A 195 20.37 53.43 -15.17
N VAL A 196 21.29 52.79 -14.47
CA VAL A 196 22.15 51.70 -14.99
C VAL A 196 22.23 50.53 -14.00
N MET A 197 22.01 50.76 -12.69
CA MET A 197 22.13 49.73 -11.66
C MET A 197 21.03 48.68 -11.79
N THR A 198 19.75 49.11 -11.89
CA THR A 198 18.63 48.16 -12.02
C THR A 198 18.72 47.36 -13.33
N SER A 199 19.08 48.00 -14.44
CA SER A 199 19.23 47.33 -15.74
C SER A 199 20.36 46.31 -15.73
N LYS A 200 21.52 46.66 -15.16
CA LYS A 200 22.67 45.76 -15.06
C LYS A 200 22.41 44.61 -14.09
N PHE A 201 21.67 44.84 -13.01
CA PHE A 201 21.22 43.78 -12.13
C PHE A 201 20.27 42.82 -12.84
N ALA A 202 19.29 43.33 -13.58
CA ALA A 202 18.37 42.51 -14.37
C ALA A 202 19.12 41.61 -15.37
N GLU A 203 20.09 42.17 -16.12
CA GLU A 203 20.97 41.41 -17.02
C GLU A 203 21.79 40.33 -16.29
N MET A 204 22.31 40.62 -15.10
CA MET A 204 23.08 39.66 -14.28
C MET A 204 22.23 38.53 -13.70
N THR A 205 20.93 38.78 -13.51
CA THR A 205 19.97 37.80 -12.97
C THR A 205 19.12 37.12 -14.04
N GLU A 206 19.36 37.44 -15.31
CA GLU A 206 18.62 36.88 -16.44
C GLU A 206 18.85 35.36 -16.52
N GLY A 207 17.76 34.58 -16.47
CA GLY A 207 17.80 33.11 -16.46
C GLY A 207 17.57 32.46 -15.09
N VAL A 208 17.48 33.24 -14.00
CA VAL A 208 16.99 32.75 -12.70
C VAL A 208 15.45 32.71 -12.74
N MET A 209 14.88 31.66 -13.34
CA MET A 209 13.42 31.48 -13.39
C MET A 209 12.84 31.20 -11.99
N LEU A 210 12.14 32.18 -11.43
CA LEU A 210 11.24 31.99 -10.26
C LEU A 210 9.84 31.46 -10.67
N GLU A 211 9.57 31.29 -11.97
CA GLU A 211 8.24 30.99 -12.51
C GLU A 211 7.66 29.63 -12.05
N GLY A 212 8.48 28.71 -11.57
CA GLY A 212 8.03 27.41 -11.02
C GLY A 212 7.51 27.45 -9.58
N PHE A 213 7.64 28.58 -8.88
CA PHE A 213 7.37 28.70 -7.44
C PHE A 213 6.42 29.86 -7.10
N ALA A 214 5.40 30.09 -7.93
CA ALA A 214 4.39 31.12 -7.68
C ALA A 214 3.55 30.79 -6.43
N ILE A 215 3.93 31.37 -5.30
CA ILE A 215 3.04 31.50 -4.16
C ILE A 215 1.95 32.53 -4.53
N PRO A 216 0.65 32.21 -4.40
CA PRO A 216 -0.44 33.15 -4.63
C PRO A 216 -0.25 34.43 -3.80
N TYR A 217 -0.57 35.58 -4.38
CA TYR A 217 -0.43 36.91 -3.77
C TYR A 217 -1.10 37.00 -2.38
N ASP A 218 -2.15 36.21 -2.19
CA ASP A 218 -2.93 36.03 -0.97
C ASP A 218 -2.06 35.54 0.20
N VAL A 219 -1.15 34.60 -0.05
CA VAL A 219 -0.25 34.01 0.95
C VAL A 219 0.90 34.97 1.31
N ILE A 220 1.30 35.83 0.38
CA ILE A 220 2.30 36.90 0.60
C ILE A 220 1.72 38.00 1.51
N ASN A 221 0.44 38.36 1.32
CA ASN A 221 -0.22 39.34 2.19
C ASN A 221 -0.47 38.80 3.60
N GLU A 222 -0.74 37.49 3.73
CA GLU A 222 -0.94 36.85 5.03
C GLU A 222 0.36 36.81 5.86
N THR A 223 1.51 36.58 5.23
CA THR A 223 2.83 36.62 5.89
C THR A 223 3.26 38.05 6.25
N LEU A 224 3.03 39.03 5.37
CA LEU A 224 3.29 40.45 5.66
C LEU A 224 2.40 40.99 6.81
N ALA A 225 1.14 40.54 6.89
CA ALA A 225 0.23 40.92 7.97
C ALA A 225 0.62 40.28 9.32
N ASN A 226 1.16 39.06 9.32
CA ASN A 226 1.56 38.35 10.52
C ASN A 226 2.91 38.83 11.09
N ASN A 227 3.86 39.22 10.24
CA ASN A 227 5.14 39.81 10.69
C ASN A 227 4.97 41.18 11.38
N ASN A 228 3.92 41.94 11.04
CA ASN A 228 3.59 43.19 11.71
C ASN A 228 2.89 43.00 13.08
N LYS A 229 2.35 41.81 13.36
CA LYS A 229 1.73 41.47 14.66
C LYS A 229 2.75 40.94 15.67
N THR A 230 3.82 40.29 15.22
CA THR A 230 4.88 39.77 16.09
C THR A 230 5.85 40.84 16.63
N HIS A 231 5.76 42.09 16.16
CA HIS A 231 6.54 43.21 16.70
C HIS A 231 5.79 44.16 17.63
N ASN A 232 4.49 43.94 17.88
CA ASN A 232 3.71 44.72 18.85
C ASN A 232 3.04 43.81 19.88
N ASN A 233 3.84 43.11 20.70
CA ASN A 233 3.38 42.71 22.03
C ASN A 233 4.07 43.60 23.07
N PRO A 234 3.33 44.37 23.87
CA PRO A 234 3.93 45.15 24.94
C PRO A 234 4.50 44.19 25.99
N VAL A 235 5.75 44.43 26.35
CA VAL A 235 6.39 43.86 27.53
C VAL A 235 5.50 44.22 28.74
N GLN A 236 4.77 43.23 29.28
CA GLN A 236 4.23 43.35 30.63
C GLN A 236 5.39 43.18 31.60
N VAL A 237 5.81 44.31 32.16
CA VAL A 237 6.66 44.38 33.35
C VAL A 237 5.78 43.98 34.54
N GLY A 238 6.26 43.03 35.34
CA GLY A 238 5.63 42.63 36.61
C GLY A 238 5.76 43.68 37.69
#